data_AF-M1ACB6-F1
#
_entry.id   AF-M1ACB6-F1
#
_cell.length_a   1.000
_cell.length_b   1.000
_cell.length_c   1.000
_cell.angle_alpha   90.00
_cell.angle_beta   90.00
_cell.angle_gamma   90.00
#
_symmetry.space_group_name_H-M   'P 1'
#
loop_
_entity.id
_entity.type
_entity.pdbx_description
1 polymer ?
#
loop_
_entity_poly.entity_id
_entity_poly.type
_entity_poly.pdbx_seq_one_letter_code
_entity_poly.pdbx_strand_id
1 'polypeptide(L)'
;MLTLIIGFDPKTSTAISKCMITGAAGATVYYNLKLRHPILDLPIIDYDLALLLQPMLLLGISIGVVLNILFAEWMVTVLLIILFIVTSTRSFFKGVETWKKETIIKKEVSRRLTSSNAGAEDVAYKLLPGGSRVRNEGYKTPEVSIVENVYWKDFTILIAVWIILLVLHIFKVYCFKLLACLKCLHTFRTTFCIFLHY
;
A
#
# COMPACT_ATOMS: atom_id res chain seq x y z
N MET A 1 -1.94 13.90 11.98
CA MET A 1 -0.73 14.07 12.82
C MET A 1 0.02 15.36 12.51
N LEU A 2 0.52 15.59 11.29
CA LEU A 2 1.26 16.81 10.95
C LEU A 2 0.45 18.11 11.22
N THR A 3 -0.79 18.18 10.75
CA THR A 3 -1.68 19.34 11.00
C THR A 3 -2.11 19.46 12.46
N LEU A 4 -2.33 18.34 13.16
CA LEU A 4 -2.87 18.32 14.53
C LEU A 4 -1.82 18.54 15.63
N ILE A 5 -0.57 18.07 15.42
CA ILE A 5 0.50 18.13 16.42
C ILE A 5 1.44 19.31 16.17
N ILE A 6 1.79 19.57 14.91
CA ILE A 6 2.78 20.59 14.53
C ILE A 6 2.10 21.89 14.07
N GLY A 7 0.79 21.87 13.80
CA GLY A 7 0.03 23.06 13.39
C GLY A 7 0.32 23.50 11.96
N PHE A 8 0.89 22.63 11.12
CA PHE A 8 1.16 22.96 9.72
C PHE A 8 -0.13 23.12 8.91
N ASP A 9 -0.11 24.06 7.97
CA ASP A 9 -1.18 24.26 7.00
C ASP A 9 -1.53 22.94 6.27
N PRO A 10 -2.82 22.68 5.99
CA PRO A 10 -3.23 21.46 5.30
C PRO A 10 -2.54 21.24 3.95
N LYS A 11 -2.17 22.29 3.22
CA LYS A 11 -1.49 22.16 1.92
C LYS A 11 -0.07 21.60 2.08
N THR A 12 0.70 22.15 3.03
CA THR A 12 2.07 21.70 3.30
C THR A 12 2.08 20.33 3.98
N SER A 13 1.16 20.09 4.90
CA SER A 13 0.98 18.79 5.57
C SER A 13 0.69 17.67 4.58
N THR A 14 -0.13 17.94 3.56
CA THR A 14 -0.46 16.96 2.50
C THR A 14 0.76 16.65 1.63
N ALA A 15 1.56 17.66 1.27
CA ALA A 15 2.79 17.45 0.50
C ALA A 15 3.81 16.60 1.26
N ILE A 16 4.05 16.92 2.54
CA ILE A 16 4.96 16.16 3.41
C ILE A 16 4.47 14.72 3.61
N SER A 17 3.16 14.51 3.82
CA SER A 17 2.60 13.17 3.98
C SER A 17 2.82 12.31 2.73
N LYS A 18 2.68 12.87 1.52
CA LYS A 18 2.94 12.13 0.27
C LYS A 18 4.41 11.77 0.13
N CYS A 19 5.32 12.68 0.47
CA CYS A 19 6.76 12.42 0.48
C CYS A 19 7.12 11.30 1.48
N MET A 20 6.59 11.37 2.71
CA MET A 20 6.86 10.39 3.76
C MET A 20 6.38 8.98 3.38
N ILE A 21 5.17 8.85 2.84
CA ILE A 21 4.63 7.55 2.39
C ILE A 21 5.52 6.97 1.28
N THR A 22 5.92 7.80 0.31
CA THR A 22 6.77 7.38 -0.81
C THR A 22 8.16 6.97 -0.34
N GLY A 23 8.77 7.74 0.56
CA GLY A 23 10.07 7.44 1.14
C GLY A 23 10.04 6.14 1.96
N ALA A 24 9.01 5.93 2.78
CA ALA A 24 8.83 4.71 3.55
C ALA A 24 8.64 3.48 2.64
N ALA A 25 7.82 3.60 1.59
CA ALA A 25 7.63 2.54 0.60
C ALA A 25 8.94 2.23 -0.15
N GLY A 26 9.65 3.26 -0.63
CA GLY A 26 10.93 3.10 -1.34
C GLY A 26 12.01 2.46 -0.47
N ALA A 27 12.14 2.90 0.78
CA ALA A 27 13.07 2.29 1.73
C ALA A 27 12.71 0.83 2.01
N THR A 28 11.43 0.53 2.19
CA THR A 28 10.95 -0.84 2.42
C THR A 28 11.27 -1.73 1.22
N VAL A 29 10.96 -1.29 0.00
CA VAL A 29 11.31 -2.02 -1.23
C VAL A 29 12.83 -2.22 -1.31
N TYR A 30 13.63 -1.19 -1.06
CA TYR A 30 15.09 -1.27 -1.08
C TYR A 30 15.63 -2.31 -0.08
N TYR A 31 15.17 -2.27 1.18
CA TYR A 31 15.58 -3.25 2.18
C TYR A 31 15.11 -4.67 1.84
N ASN A 32 13.88 -4.83 1.33
CA ASN A 32 13.33 -6.14 0.96
C ASN A 32 14.00 -6.70 -0.31
N LEU A 33 14.48 -5.86 -1.23
CA LEU A 33 15.26 -6.29 -2.40
C LEU A 33 16.66 -6.79 -2.04
N LYS A 34 17.23 -6.31 -0.92
CA LYS A 34 18.54 -6.77 -0.42
C LYS A 34 18.44 -8.11 0.32
N LEU A 35 17.23 -8.51 0.73
CA LEU A 35 16.97 -9.77 1.42
C LEU A 35 16.46 -10.81 0.41
N ARG A 36 17.07 -12.00 0.39
CA ARG A 36 16.65 -13.13 -0.44
C ARG A 36 16.11 -14.25 0.46
N HIS A 37 15.06 -14.94 0.01
CA HIS A 37 14.51 -16.04 0.77
C HIS A 37 15.53 -17.20 0.82
N PRO A 38 15.88 -17.73 2.01
CA PRO A 38 16.99 -18.68 2.17
C PRO A 38 16.71 -20.10 1.64
N ILE A 39 15.50 -20.37 1.13
CA ILE A 39 15.02 -21.72 0.79
C ILE A 39 14.38 -21.82 -0.61
N LEU A 40 14.03 -20.67 -1.21
CA LEU A 40 13.41 -20.57 -2.52
C LEU A 40 14.08 -19.38 -3.19
N ASP A 41 14.62 -19.55 -4.38
CA ASP A 41 15.23 -18.47 -5.18
C ASP A 41 14.18 -17.51 -5.76
N LEU A 42 13.20 -17.12 -4.95
CA LEU A 42 12.14 -16.20 -5.30
C LEU A 42 12.33 -14.88 -4.51
N PRO A 43 12.10 -13.73 -5.15
CA PRO A 43 12.07 -12.45 -4.46
C PRO A 43 10.95 -12.44 -3.42
N ILE A 44 11.17 -11.73 -2.30
CA ILE A 44 10.18 -11.58 -1.22
C ILE A 44 8.95 -10.75 -1.65
N ILE A 45 9.05 -10.05 -2.77
CA ILE A 45 8.02 -9.15 -3.29
C ILE A 45 7.10 -9.89 -4.27
N ASP A 46 5.82 -10.01 -3.93
CA ASP A 46 4.75 -10.51 -4.81
C ASP A 46 4.26 -9.41 -5.78
N TYR A 47 4.79 -9.41 -7.02
CA TYR A 47 4.44 -8.42 -8.03
C TYR A 47 3.00 -8.54 -8.54
N ASP A 48 2.41 -9.74 -8.56
CA ASP A 48 1.01 -9.97 -8.96
C ASP A 48 0.02 -9.30 -8.00
N LEU A 49 0.32 -9.35 -6.69
CA LEU A 49 -0.49 -8.66 -5.70
C LEU A 49 -0.37 -7.14 -5.85
N ALA A 50 0.82 -6.63 -6.14
CA ALA A 50 1.02 -5.21 -6.41
C ALA A 50 0.25 -4.73 -7.65
N LEU A 51 0.28 -5.54 -8.73
CA LEU A 51 -0.52 -5.31 -9.94
C LEU A 51 -2.02 -5.26 -9.66
N LEU A 52 -2.52 -6.10 -8.74
CA LEU A 52 -3.94 -6.13 -8.37
C LEU A 52 -4.34 -4.99 -7.42
N LEU A 53 -3.44 -4.57 -6.53
CA LEU A 53 -3.68 -3.45 -5.61
C LEU A 53 -3.79 -2.11 -6.34
N GLN A 54 -3.03 -1.94 -7.42
CA GLN A 54 -2.97 -0.70 -8.18
C GLN A 54 -4.34 -0.19 -8.71
N PRO A 55 -5.14 -0.97 -9.47
CA PRO A 55 -6.46 -0.53 -9.93
C PRO A 55 -7.47 -0.39 -8.79
N MET A 56 -7.36 -1.20 -7.73
CA MET A 56 -8.24 -1.09 -6.56
C MET A 56 -8.06 0.24 -5.82
N LEU A 57 -6.82 0.71 -5.69
CA LEU A 57 -6.51 2.01 -5.10
C LEU A 57 -7.04 3.16 -5.96
N LEU A 58 -6.86 3.12 -7.28
CA LEU A 58 -7.39 4.13 -8.21
C LEU A 58 -8.92 4.20 -8.19
N LEU A 59 -9.58 3.04 -8.12
CA LEU A 59 -11.03 2.95 -7.99
C LEU A 59 -11.52 3.58 -6.67
N GLY A 60 -10.84 3.27 -5.56
CA GLY A 60 -11.13 3.85 -4.25
C GLY A 60 -11.00 5.38 -4.24
N ILE A 61 -9.96 5.94 -4.87
CA ILE A 61 -9.78 7.39 -4.99
C ILE A 61 -10.94 8.00 -5.81
N SER A 62 -11.30 7.38 -6.93
CA SER A 62 -12.39 7.85 -7.80
C SER A 62 -13.73 7.88 -7.07
N ILE A 63 -14.05 6.80 -6.36
CA ILE A 63 -15.28 6.69 -5.55
C ILE A 63 -15.26 7.69 -4.40
N GLY A 64 -14.13 7.87 -3.73
CA GLY A 64 -13.96 8.84 -2.65
C GLY A 64 -14.21 10.27 -3.12
N VAL A 65 -13.72 10.66 -4.31
CA VAL A 65 -13.97 11.99 -4.88
C VAL A 65 -15.45 12.19 -5.20
N VAL A 66 -16.14 11.18 -5.74
CA VAL A 66 -17.58 11.26 -6.02
C VAL A 66 -18.39 11.37 -4.72
N LEU A 67 -18.07 10.57 -3.70
CA LEU A 67 -18.70 10.66 -2.39
C LEU A 67 -18.47 12.03 -1.73
N ASN A 68 -17.29 12.63 -1.94
CA ASN A 68 -16.99 13.97 -1.44
C ASN A 68 -17.82 15.08 -2.10
N ILE A 69 -18.27 14.89 -3.34
CA ILE A 69 -19.12 15.86 -4.05
C ILE A 69 -20.59 15.68 -3.66
N LEU A 70 -21.03 14.44 -3.42
CA LEU A 70 -22.43 14.12 -3.11
C LEU A 70 -22.82 14.46 -1.68
N PHE A 71 -21.91 14.34 -0.72
CA PHE A 71 -22.17 14.59 0.70
C PHE A 71 -21.49 15.87 1.18
N ALA A 72 -22.06 16.49 2.22
CA ALA A 72 -21.40 17.58 2.92
C ALA A 72 -20.08 17.09 3.55
N GLU A 73 -19.07 17.95 3.56
CA GLU A 73 -17.69 17.63 3.99
C GLU A 73 -17.62 17.03 5.41
N TRP A 74 -18.50 17.48 6.31
CA TRP A 74 -18.65 16.97 7.67
C TRP A 74 -19.08 15.49 7.71
N MET A 75 -20.01 15.09 6.83
CA MET A 75 -20.51 13.71 6.78
C MET A 75 -19.47 12.75 6.24
N VAL A 76 -18.71 13.17 5.22
CA VAL A 76 -17.60 12.39 4.65
C VAL A 76 -16.53 12.17 5.71
N THR A 77 -16.23 13.20 6.51
CA THR A 77 -15.27 13.12 7.61
C THR A 77 -15.72 12.13 8.69
N VAL A 78 -17.00 12.16 9.09
CA VAL A 78 -17.56 11.18 10.04
C VAL A 78 -17.50 9.76 9.50
N LEU A 79 -17.85 9.56 8.22
CA LEU A 79 -17.76 8.26 7.56
C LEU A 79 -16.33 7.71 7.57
N LEU A 80 -15.34 8.58 7.30
CA LEU A 80 -13.92 8.21 7.32
C LEU A 80 -13.46 7.79 8.73
N ILE A 81 -13.92 8.49 9.77
CA ILE A 81 -13.62 8.15 11.18
C ILE A 81 -14.17 6.77 11.51
N ILE A 82 -15.42 6.48 11.14
CA ILE A 82 -16.04 5.16 11.38
C ILE A 82 -15.26 4.05 10.66
N LEU A 83 -14.94 4.26 9.38
CA LEU A 83 -14.15 3.31 8.59
C LEU A 83 -12.78 3.04 9.23
N PHE A 84 -12.13 4.09 9.72
CA PHE A 84 -10.82 3.97 10.38
C PHE A 84 -10.91 3.18 11.69
N ILE A 85 -11.93 3.44 12.53
CA ILE A 85 -12.15 2.69 13.77
C ILE A 85 -12.38 1.21 13.47
N VAL A 86 -13.25 0.89 12.51
CA VAL A 86 -13.54 -0.50 12.13
C VAL A 86 -12.28 -1.21 11.63
N THR A 87 -11.52 -0.56 10.73
CA THR A 87 -10.33 -1.14 10.12
C THR A 87 -9.21 -1.33 11.15
N SER A 88 -8.96 -0.32 11.99
CA SER A 88 -7.98 -0.37 13.09
C SER A 88 -8.32 -1.50 14.06
N THR A 89 -9.59 -1.58 14.48
CA THR A 89 -10.07 -2.63 15.39
C THR A 89 -9.91 -4.02 14.77
N ARG A 90 -10.35 -4.21 13.52
CA ARG A 90 -10.18 -5.49 12.78
C ARG A 90 -8.72 -5.91 12.70
N SER A 91 -7.82 -4.97 12.39
CA SER A 91 -6.38 -5.20 12.30
C SER A 91 -5.78 -5.55 13.66
N PHE A 92 -6.21 -4.86 14.72
CA PHE A 92 -5.74 -5.10 16.08
C PHE A 92 -6.15 -6.50 16.59
N PHE A 93 -7.42 -6.89 16.39
CA PHE A 93 -7.89 -8.23 16.78
C PHE A 93 -7.11 -9.34 16.06
N LYS A 94 -6.93 -9.23 14.74
CA LYS A 94 -6.09 -10.18 13.98
C LYS A 94 -4.65 -10.21 14.49
N GLY A 95 -4.08 -9.05 14.81
CA GLY A 95 -2.74 -8.97 15.40
C GLY A 95 -2.64 -9.68 16.76
N VAL A 96 -3.62 -9.50 17.64
CA VAL A 96 -3.69 -10.17 18.94
C VAL A 96 -3.88 -11.68 18.79
N GLU A 97 -4.71 -12.12 17.85
CA GLU A 97 -4.89 -13.54 17.55
C GLU A 97 -3.58 -14.19 17.07
N THR A 98 -2.87 -13.56 16.14
CA THR A 98 -1.57 -14.03 15.67
C THR A 98 -0.55 -14.05 16.79
N TRP A 99 -0.48 -13.00 17.61
CA TRP A 99 0.44 -12.95 18.77
C TRP A 99 0.16 -14.07 19.78
N LYS A 100 -1.11 -14.37 20.07
CA LYS A 100 -1.48 -15.49 20.94
C LYS A 100 -1.07 -16.84 20.35
N LYS A 101 -1.32 -17.07 19.06
CA LYS A 101 -0.92 -18.31 18.36
C LYS A 101 0.60 -18.51 18.41
N GLU A 102 1.37 -17.48 18.10
CA GLU A 102 2.83 -17.51 18.16
C GLU A 102 3.35 -17.76 19.58
N THR A 103 2.70 -17.19 20.60
CA THR A 103 3.09 -17.37 22.01
C THR A 103 2.85 -18.81 22.49
N ILE A 104 1.75 -19.44 22.09
CA ILE A 104 1.44 -20.84 22.45
C ILE A 104 2.43 -21.80 21.77
N ILE A 105 2.70 -21.59 20.48
CA ILE A 105 3.68 -22.41 19.73
C ILE A 105 5.07 -22.27 20.36
N LYS A 106 5.50 -21.06 20.71
CA LYS A 106 6.78 -20.85 21.42
C LYS A 106 6.83 -21.59 22.76
N LYS A 107 5.75 -21.55 23.56
CA LYS A 107 5.68 -22.25 24.86
C LYS A 107 5.69 -23.78 24.71
N GLU A 108 5.05 -24.32 23.67
CA GLU A 108 5.03 -25.76 23.39
C GLU A 108 6.41 -26.25 22.91
N VAL A 109 7.06 -25.51 22.02
CA VAL A 109 8.42 -25.83 21.56
C VAL A 109 9.42 -25.77 22.71
N SER A 110 9.36 -24.75 23.58
CA SER A 110 10.21 -24.69 24.77
C SER A 110 9.98 -25.88 25.72
N ARG A 111 8.74 -26.30 25.95
CA ARG A 111 8.43 -27.43 26.84
C ARG A 111 8.96 -28.77 26.30
N ARG A 112 8.86 -28.98 24.98
CA ARG A 112 9.41 -30.18 24.32
C ARG A 112 10.94 -30.20 24.33
N LEU A 113 11.59 -29.05 24.18
CA LEU A 113 13.04 -28.94 24.31
C LEU A 113 13.50 -29.25 25.75
N THR A 114 12.79 -28.77 26.79
CA THR A 114 13.13 -29.09 28.18
C THR A 114 12.92 -30.57 28.54
N SER A 115 11.92 -31.23 27.93
CA SER A 115 11.66 -32.67 28.16
C SER A 115 12.63 -33.58 27.39
N SER A 116 13.21 -33.14 26.27
CA SER A 116 14.15 -33.93 25.47
C SER A 116 15.61 -33.76 25.91
N ASN A 117 15.92 -32.80 26.79
CA ASN A 117 17.28 -32.47 27.22
C ASN A 117 17.87 -33.40 28.30
N ALA A 118 17.34 -34.63 28.42
CA ALA A 118 18.01 -35.71 29.16
C ALA A 118 19.08 -36.44 28.32
N GLY A 119 19.41 -35.93 27.12
CA GLY A 119 20.56 -36.39 26.35
C GLY A 119 20.79 -35.61 25.07
N ALA A 120 22.06 -35.24 24.86
CA ALA A 120 22.68 -34.73 23.64
C ALA A 120 22.60 -33.22 23.34
N GLU A 121 23.78 -32.73 22.95
CA GLU A 121 24.26 -31.38 22.77
C GLU A 121 23.68 -30.67 21.52
N ASP A 122 23.79 -29.34 21.56
CA ASP A 122 23.94 -28.40 20.43
C ASP A 122 23.37 -28.77 19.04
N VAL A 123 22.06 -28.65 18.83
CA VAL A 123 21.55 -28.43 17.46
C VAL A 123 20.60 -27.25 17.41
N ALA A 124 21.18 -26.18 16.86
CA ALA A 124 20.57 -25.04 16.21
C ALA A 124 19.06 -25.17 15.98
N TYR A 125 18.32 -24.34 16.73
CA TYR A 125 16.94 -23.98 16.49
C TYR A 125 16.73 -23.62 15.01
N LYS A 126 16.25 -24.57 14.19
CA LYS A 126 15.60 -24.24 12.92
C LYS A 126 14.29 -23.52 13.23
N LEU A 127 14.39 -22.20 13.42
CA LEU A 127 13.27 -21.27 13.42
C LEU A 127 13.00 -20.85 11.97
N LEU A 128 11.81 -21.14 11.46
CA LEU A 128 11.15 -20.38 10.38
C LEU A 128 9.63 -20.56 10.52
N PRO A 129 8.78 -19.69 9.93
CA PRO A 129 8.96 -18.29 9.54
C PRO A 129 7.73 -17.44 9.93
N GLY A 130 7.94 -16.25 10.51
CA GLY A 130 6.85 -15.33 10.81
C GLY A 130 7.34 -14.07 11.52
N GLY A 131 7.45 -12.98 10.76
CA GLY A 131 7.51 -11.60 11.27
C GLY A 131 8.84 -11.14 11.91
N SER A 132 9.49 -10.18 11.26
CA SER A 132 10.64 -9.35 11.65
C SER A 132 11.14 -9.47 13.10
N ARG A 133 12.32 -10.06 13.26
CA ARG A 133 13.22 -9.77 14.39
C ARG A 133 14.53 -9.22 13.84
N VAL A 134 14.72 -7.92 14.05
CA VAL A 134 16.06 -7.33 14.09
C VAL A 134 16.83 -8.07 15.19
N ARG A 135 17.72 -8.97 14.78
CA ARG A 135 18.78 -9.50 15.63
C ARG A 135 20.00 -9.71 14.74
N ASN A 136 20.91 -8.74 14.81
CA ASN A 136 22.34 -8.99 14.60
C ASN A 136 22.71 -10.21 15.43
N GLU A 137 23.11 -11.31 14.79
CA GLU A 137 24.31 -12.10 15.07
C GLU A 137 24.47 -13.16 13.95
N GLY A 138 25.53 -13.05 13.14
CA GLY A 138 26.26 -14.22 12.65
C GLY A 138 25.81 -14.98 11.39
N TYR A 139 24.81 -14.55 10.61
CA TYR A 139 24.52 -15.16 9.31
C TYR A 139 24.82 -14.17 8.18
N LYS A 140 25.98 -14.33 7.53
CA LYS A 140 26.24 -13.70 6.23
C LYS A 140 25.30 -14.34 5.20
N THR A 141 24.05 -13.88 5.12
CA THR A 141 23.29 -14.01 3.88
C THR A 141 24.15 -13.37 2.79
N PRO A 142 24.45 -14.06 1.68
CA PRO A 142 25.27 -13.49 0.63
C PRO A 142 24.62 -12.18 0.19
N GLU A 143 25.31 -11.06 0.41
CA GLU A 143 24.90 -9.76 -0.10
C GLU A 143 24.99 -9.84 -1.62
N VAL A 144 23.93 -10.32 -2.26
CA VAL A 144 23.85 -10.41 -3.71
C VAL A 144 23.55 -9.04 -4.29
N SER A 145 24.14 -8.79 -5.45
CA SER A 145 23.96 -7.60 -6.26
C SER A 145 22.47 -7.28 -6.44
N ILE A 146 22.04 -6.07 -6.02
CA ILE A 146 20.66 -5.57 -6.08
C ILE A 146 20.05 -5.73 -7.49
N VAL A 147 20.89 -5.64 -8.53
CA VAL A 147 20.49 -5.64 -9.94
C VAL A 147 20.08 -7.03 -10.44
N GLU A 148 20.62 -8.10 -9.84
CA GLU A 148 20.42 -9.48 -10.29
C GLU A 148 19.27 -10.18 -9.55
N ASN A 149 18.88 -9.62 -8.39
CA ASN A 149 17.72 -10.08 -7.62
C ASN A 149 16.39 -9.44 -8.08
N VAL A 150 16.45 -8.42 -8.94
CA VAL A 150 15.27 -7.75 -9.48
C VAL A 150 14.76 -8.52 -10.69
N TYR A 151 13.51 -8.98 -10.62
CA TYR A 151 12.78 -9.50 -11.79
C TYR A 151 12.38 -8.32 -12.69
N TRP A 152 13.33 -7.83 -13.50
CA TRP A 152 13.16 -6.66 -14.35
C TRP A 152 11.96 -6.77 -15.29
N LYS A 153 11.61 -7.99 -15.70
CA LYS A 153 10.44 -8.26 -16.55
C LYS A 153 9.14 -7.88 -15.83
N ASP A 154 8.96 -8.31 -14.59
CA ASP A 154 7.74 -8.03 -13.82
C ASP A 154 7.69 -6.58 -13.35
N PHE A 155 8.84 -6.01 -12.97
CA PHE A 155 8.95 -4.59 -12.65
C PHE A 155 8.60 -3.70 -13.86
N THR A 156 9.05 -4.09 -15.05
CA THR A 156 8.70 -3.39 -16.30
C THR A 156 7.20 -3.53 -16.60
N ILE A 157 6.61 -4.71 -16.41
CA ILE A 157 5.16 -4.93 -16.58
C ILE A 157 4.38 -4.03 -15.60
N LEU A 158 4.79 -3.96 -14.34
CA LEU A 158 4.16 -3.10 -13.33
C LEU A 158 4.21 -1.62 -13.74
N ILE A 159 5.38 -1.13 -14.17
CA ILE A 159 5.55 0.24 -14.66
C ILE A 159 4.71 0.49 -15.91
N ALA A 160 4.71 -0.43 -16.86
CA ALA A 160 3.94 -0.30 -18.10
C ALA A 160 2.43 -0.21 -17.81
N VAL A 161 1.92 -1.06 -16.92
CA VAL A 161 0.52 -1.00 -16.47
C VAL A 161 0.22 0.33 -15.78
N TRP A 162 1.17 0.87 -15.00
CA TRP A 162 1.05 2.19 -14.37
C TRP A 162 0.96 3.33 -15.38
N ILE A 163 1.84 3.33 -16.38
CA ILE A 163 1.82 4.34 -17.45
C ILE A 163 0.51 4.22 -18.25
N ILE A 164 0.07 3.02 -18.62
CA ILE A 164 -1.17 2.81 -19.37
C ILE A 164 -2.39 3.31 -18.59
N LEU A 165 -2.49 2.98 -17.30
CA LEU A 165 -3.58 3.45 -16.44
C LEU A 165 -3.55 4.98 -16.24
N LEU A 166 -2.37 5.56 -16.05
CA LEU A 166 -2.19 7.00 -15.95
C LEU A 166 -2.62 7.70 -17.25
N VAL A 167 -2.18 7.19 -18.40
CA VAL A 167 -2.54 7.69 -19.73
C VAL A 167 -4.04 7.59 -19.94
N LEU A 168 -4.68 6.46 -19.63
CA LEU A 168 -6.14 6.29 -19.71
C LEU A 168 -6.89 7.27 -18.79
N HIS A 169 -6.40 7.47 -17.57
CA HIS A 169 -7.03 8.40 -16.61
C HIS A 169 -6.91 9.85 -17.09
N ILE A 170 -5.74 10.22 -17.60
CA ILE A 170 -5.47 11.53 -18.20
C ILE A 170 -6.35 11.74 -19.44
N PHE A 171 -6.44 10.76 -20.35
CA PHE A 171 -7.33 10.81 -21.51
C PHE A 171 -8.79 10.93 -21.11
N LYS A 172 -9.26 10.19 -20.10
CA LYS A 172 -10.63 10.32 -19.58
C LYS A 172 -10.89 11.73 -19.04
N VAL A 173 -9.94 12.31 -18.30
CA VAL A 173 -10.07 13.69 -17.78
C VAL A 173 -10.08 14.72 -18.91
N TYR A 174 -9.21 14.58 -19.92
CA TYR A 174 -9.19 15.48 -21.07
C TYR A 174 -10.42 15.31 -21.96
N CYS A 175 -10.86 14.08 -22.22
CA CYS A 175 -12.08 13.80 -22.97
C CYS A 175 -13.31 14.34 -22.24
N PHE A 176 -13.39 14.20 -20.91
CA PHE A 176 -14.48 14.78 -20.11
C PHE A 176 -14.45 16.32 -20.15
N LYS A 177 -13.28 16.96 -20.06
CA LYS A 177 -13.13 18.41 -20.21
C LYS A 177 -13.49 18.88 -21.63
N LEU A 178 -13.07 18.15 -22.66
CA LEU A 178 -13.36 18.46 -24.06
C LEU A 178 -14.87 18.31 -24.35
N LEU A 179 -15.49 17.24 -23.86
CA LEU A 179 -16.93 16.98 -24.02
C LEU A 179 -17.78 17.96 -23.20
N ALA A 180 -17.32 18.36 -22.00
CA ALA A 180 -17.94 19.43 -21.23
C ALA A 180 -17.80 20.79 -21.92
N CYS A 181 -16.64 21.09 -22.52
CA CYS A 181 -16.41 22.29 -23.31
C CYS A 181 -17.28 22.29 -24.58
N LEU A 182 -17.41 21.15 -25.27
CA LEU A 182 -18.27 21.00 -26.45
C LEU A 182 -19.76 21.13 -26.09
N LYS A 183 -20.20 20.57 -24.95
CA LYS A 183 -21.56 20.77 -24.42
C LYS A 183 -21.79 22.22 -24.00
N CYS A 184 -20.82 22.87 -23.36
CA CYS A 184 -20.91 24.30 -23.03
C CYS A 184 -21.01 25.16 -24.29
N LEU A 185 -20.20 24.87 -25.32
CA LEU A 185 -20.22 25.60 -26.58
C LEU A 185 -21.52 25.36 -27.37
N HIS A 186 -22.05 24.13 -27.34
CA HIS A 186 -23.33 23.80 -27.95
C HIS A 186 -24.50 24.47 -27.21
N THR A 187 -24.51 24.45 -25.87
CA THR A 187 -25.50 25.16 -25.04
C THR A 187 -25.43 26.67 -25.27
N PHE A 188 -24.22 27.24 -25.32
CA PHE A 188 -24.02 28.67 -25.60
C PHE A 188 -24.55 29.04 -26.98
N ARG A 189 -24.30 28.22 -28.01
CA ARG A 189 -24.81 28.42 -29.36
C ARG A 189 -26.34 28.31 -29.43
N THR A 190 -26.95 27.35 -28.74
CA THR A 190 -28.42 27.23 -28.71
C THR A 190 -29.09 28.37 -27.94
N THR A 191 -28.52 28.81 -26.81
CA THR A 191 -29.08 29.94 -26.04
C THR A 191 -28.93 31.26 -26.79
N PHE A 192 -27.81 31.46 -27.48
CA PHE A 192 -27.59 32.67 -28.30
C PHE A 192 -28.51 32.73 -29.53
N CYS A 193 -28.82 31.58 -30.16
CA CYS A 193 -29.81 31.52 -31.25
C CYS A 193 -31.25 31.81 -30.79
N ILE A 194 -31.63 31.42 -29.57
CA ILE A 194 -32.97 31.71 -29.02
C ILE A 194 -33.10 33.20 -28.67
N PHE A 195 -32.03 33.84 -28.21
CA PHE A 195 -32.01 35.27 -27.87
C PHE A 195 -31.97 36.20 -29.09
N LEU A 196 -31.57 35.69 -30.27
CA LEU A 196 -31.53 36.46 -31.52
C LEU A 196 -32.84 36.43 -32.32
N HIS A 197 -33.84 35.66 -31.86
CA HIS A 197 -35.10 35.41 -32.57
C HIS A 197 -36.33 35.95 -31.81
N TYR A 198 -36.08 36.75 -30.77
CA TYR A 198 -37.02 37.61 -30.03
C TYR A 198 -36.54 39.06 -30.14
#